data_AF-A0AAD3AX51-F1
#
_entry.id   AF-A0AAD3AX51-F1
#
_cell.length_a   1.000
_cell.length_b   1.000
_cell.length_c   1.000
_cell.angle_alpha   90.00
_cell.angle_beta   90.00
_cell.angle_gamma   90.00
#
_symmetry.space_group_name_H-M   'P 1'
#
loop_
_entity.id
_entity.type
_entity.pdbx_description
1 polymer ?
#
loop_
_entity_poly.entity_id
_entity_poly.type
_entity_poly.pdbx_seq_one_letter_code
_entity_poly.pdbx_strand_id
1 'polypeptide(L)'
;MTKTGKKAGLPPISYILLGLIGWFIFPQILAIFAPKADNNPRISYGNHLLIKTNSNTIKESAIAAIAQGDHQEAEQLLQKSLAQHPNDPESVIYLSNLQTGSNPFKIAVVVPATTNPNVAQEILRGVASAQTQINQQGGINGRKLMVIVVNDDNQPQISKEVASELVKNPDIIAVIGHNASDASLAAAPIYEKGGLVMISPTSLANNLSGAGNYIFRLVASNGKITETLANYIVNTAKVQKIAFCYDSQAPDNISFKDELMANVAKKGGQIVPIVCDLSVPNFKADQALNQAISGGANGLFVVAHIDRLDPVFEVIRSNRQRLPLFSSPTLYNIRTLEDGGKNAQGLTLAAPWHPSVNQTFANLMQEQWRGPVSWRTATSFDATRVIIAGLRENPQRQGLQSRLRSGNFHQTGATGKISFDPNTGDRIGQPVLIQVRSTPSGEQFVALP
;
A
#
# COMPACT_ATOMS: atom_id res chain seq x y z
N MET A 1 20.33 -72.75 48.68
CA MET A 1 19.45 -71.83 47.92
C MET A 1 19.62 -72.11 46.43
N THR A 2 18.52 -72.60 45.85
CA THR A 2 18.08 -72.64 44.43
C THR A 2 19.02 -73.05 43.28
N LYS A 3 18.53 -74.09 42.58
CA LYS A 3 19.05 -74.86 41.46
C LYS A 3 19.09 -74.13 40.11
N THR A 4 20.02 -74.63 39.30
CA THR A 4 20.23 -74.61 37.84
C THR A 4 19.02 -74.75 36.91
N GLY A 5 19.11 -74.10 35.73
CA GLY A 5 18.35 -74.45 34.50
C GLY A 5 18.99 -73.82 33.24
N LYS A 6 19.24 -74.63 32.20
CA LYS A 6 20.09 -74.39 31.01
C LYS A 6 19.29 -73.99 29.75
N LYS A 7 19.96 -73.24 28.87
CA LYS A 7 20.04 -73.28 27.37
C LYS A 7 18.77 -73.09 26.50
N ALA A 8 18.85 -72.22 25.48
CA ALA A 8 19.08 -72.55 24.05
C ALA A 8 18.85 -71.31 23.14
N GLY A 9 19.57 -71.19 22.03
CA GLY A 9 19.58 -70.01 21.15
C GLY A 9 18.87 -70.18 19.79
N LEU A 10 18.45 -69.02 19.24
CA LEU A 10 18.29 -68.49 17.86
C LEU A 10 17.70 -69.38 16.72
N PRO A 11 16.87 -68.80 15.83
CA PRO A 11 17.42 -68.17 14.61
C PRO A 11 16.71 -66.86 14.14
N PRO A 12 17.30 -66.12 13.17
CA PRO A 12 16.71 -64.91 12.57
C PRO A 12 15.77 -65.26 11.39
N ILE A 13 14.74 -64.44 11.14
CA ILE A 13 13.90 -64.56 9.94
C ILE A 13 13.90 -63.22 9.19
N SER A 14 14.35 -63.27 7.94
CA SER A 14 14.37 -62.21 6.96
C SER A 14 13.01 -62.00 6.27
N TYR A 15 12.72 -60.73 5.96
CA TYR A 15 11.95 -60.15 4.85
C TYR A 15 11.14 -61.05 3.87
N ILE A 16 9.84 -60.69 3.65
CA ILE A 16 9.17 -60.31 2.36
C ILE A 16 7.67 -60.71 2.25
N LEU A 17 6.85 -59.67 2.04
CA LEU A 17 5.56 -59.53 1.31
C LEU A 17 4.28 -60.34 1.67
N LEU A 18 3.23 -59.61 2.06
CA LEU A 18 2.03 -59.18 1.26
C LEU A 18 0.71 -59.28 2.05
N GLY A 19 -0.11 -58.23 1.94
CA GLY A 19 -1.51 -58.23 2.37
C GLY A 19 -1.93 -56.92 3.04
N LEU A 20 -1.95 -55.79 2.32
CA LEU A 20 -3.21 -55.19 1.88
C LEU A 20 -4.29 -55.12 2.98
N ILE A 21 -4.12 -54.29 4.02
CA ILE A 21 -5.19 -53.58 4.77
C ILE A 21 -4.46 -52.53 5.62
N GLY A 22 -4.67 -51.24 5.33
CA GLY A 22 -4.03 -50.14 6.08
C GLY A 22 -3.77 -48.88 5.26
N TRP A 23 -4.05 -48.91 3.95
CA TRP A 23 -3.94 -47.76 3.04
C TRP A 23 -5.26 -46.98 2.86
N PHE A 24 -6.21 -47.15 3.78
CA PHE A 24 -7.53 -46.52 3.71
C PHE A 24 -7.92 -45.64 4.90
N ILE A 25 -7.02 -45.41 5.87
CA ILE A 25 -7.31 -44.53 7.03
C ILE A 25 -6.20 -43.49 7.27
N PHE A 26 -5.47 -43.08 6.23
CA PHE A 26 -4.48 -42.01 6.30
C PHE A 26 -4.71 -40.74 5.44
N PRO A 27 -5.88 -40.50 4.78
CA PRO A 27 -6.19 -39.16 4.27
C PRO A 27 -7.06 -38.30 5.23
N GLN A 28 -7.59 -38.83 6.34
CA GLN A 28 -8.55 -38.07 7.16
C GLN A 28 -7.93 -37.15 8.24
N ILE A 29 -6.60 -37.17 8.44
CA ILE A 29 -5.95 -36.32 9.46
C ILE A 29 -5.20 -35.11 8.83
N LEU A 30 -5.08 -35.04 7.50
CA LEU A 30 -4.51 -33.85 6.82
C LEU A 30 -5.55 -32.77 6.47
N ALA A 31 -6.85 -33.05 6.61
CA ALA A 31 -7.92 -32.09 6.34
C ALA A 31 -8.15 -31.06 7.48
N ILE A 32 -7.48 -31.19 8.62
CA ILE A 32 -7.69 -30.31 9.80
C ILE A 32 -6.88 -29.00 9.69
N PHE A 33 -5.95 -28.89 8.73
CA PHE A 33 -5.16 -27.68 8.48
C PHE A 33 -5.41 -27.03 7.11
N ALA A 34 -6.41 -27.48 6.35
CA ALA A 34 -6.87 -26.72 5.19
C ALA A 34 -7.58 -25.46 5.72
N PRO A 35 -7.10 -24.24 5.43
CA PRO A 35 -7.85 -23.04 5.80
C PRO A 35 -9.24 -23.17 5.17
N LYS A 36 -10.27 -23.13 6.01
CA LYS A 36 -11.67 -23.09 5.58
C LYS A 36 -11.74 -22.01 4.50
N ALA A 37 -12.08 -22.39 3.26
CA ALA A 37 -12.12 -21.46 2.15
C ALA A 37 -12.95 -20.25 2.58
N ASP A 38 -12.27 -19.12 2.76
CA ASP A 38 -12.94 -17.87 3.06
C ASP A 38 -13.69 -17.51 1.78
N ASN A 39 -15.01 -17.71 1.79
CA ASN A 39 -15.87 -17.47 0.64
C ASN A 39 -16.07 -15.97 0.39
N ASN A 40 -15.40 -15.09 1.13
CA ASN A 40 -15.45 -13.67 0.89
C ASN A 40 -14.74 -13.35 -0.45
N PRO A 41 -15.45 -12.87 -1.49
CA PRO A 41 -14.86 -12.57 -2.80
C PRO A 41 -13.92 -11.36 -2.78
N ARG A 42 -13.74 -10.72 -1.62
CA ARG A 42 -12.86 -9.59 -1.40
C ARG A 42 -11.58 -9.97 -0.67
N ILE A 43 -11.42 -11.21 -0.19
CA ILE A 43 -10.26 -11.63 0.61
C ILE A 43 -9.65 -12.86 -0.07
N SER A 44 -8.51 -12.67 -0.74
CA SER A 44 -7.82 -13.75 -1.43
C SER A 44 -6.54 -14.15 -0.72
N TYR A 45 -6.44 -15.44 -0.43
CA TYR A 45 -5.21 -16.09 0.01
C TYR A 45 -4.37 -16.57 -1.20
N GLY A 46 -4.85 -16.32 -2.42
CA GLY A 46 -4.37 -16.90 -3.67
C GLY A 46 -5.41 -17.77 -4.38
N ASN A 47 -6.56 -18.02 -3.76
CA ASN A 47 -7.62 -18.90 -4.24
C ASN A 47 -8.62 -18.24 -5.21
N HIS A 48 -8.52 -16.93 -5.44
CA HIS A 48 -9.24 -16.22 -6.50
C HIS A 48 -8.51 -14.92 -6.89
N LEU A 49 -8.83 -14.38 -8.07
CA LEU A 49 -8.26 -13.12 -8.57
C LEU A 49 -9.02 -11.91 -8.02
N LEU A 50 -8.27 -10.91 -7.55
CA LEU A 50 -8.81 -9.60 -7.21
C LEU A 50 -8.48 -8.56 -8.30
N ILE A 51 -7.31 -8.66 -8.94
CA ILE A 51 -6.90 -7.74 -10.02
C ILE A 51 -7.09 -8.41 -11.38
N LYS A 52 -8.20 -8.09 -12.05
CA LYS A 52 -8.58 -8.70 -13.34
C LYS A 52 -7.88 -8.08 -14.55
N THR A 53 -7.36 -6.86 -14.45
CA THR A 53 -6.79 -6.13 -15.60
C THR A 53 -5.56 -6.80 -16.21
N ASN A 54 -4.84 -7.61 -15.44
CA ASN A 54 -3.65 -8.34 -15.88
C ASN A 54 -3.90 -9.86 -15.94
N SER A 55 -5.17 -10.28 -15.96
CA SER A 55 -5.51 -11.70 -16.03
C SER A 55 -5.15 -12.29 -17.39
N ASN A 56 -4.67 -13.54 -17.37
CA ASN A 56 -4.49 -14.35 -18.56
C ASN A 56 -4.82 -15.81 -18.21
N THR A 57 -4.98 -16.66 -19.22
CA THR A 57 -5.38 -18.06 -19.03
C THR A 57 -4.41 -18.84 -18.14
N ILE A 58 -3.10 -18.56 -18.21
CA ILE A 58 -2.10 -19.25 -17.38
C ILE A 58 -2.28 -18.88 -15.91
N LYS A 59 -2.45 -17.59 -15.61
CA LYS A 59 -2.71 -17.08 -14.26
C LYS A 59 -4.02 -17.66 -13.72
N GLU A 60 -5.09 -17.64 -14.51
CA GLU A 60 -6.40 -18.18 -14.13
C GLU A 60 -6.33 -19.67 -13.77
N SER A 61 -5.65 -20.47 -14.60
CA SER A 61 -5.39 -21.88 -14.29
C SER A 61 -4.57 -22.05 -13.01
N ALA A 62 -3.57 -21.18 -12.77
CA ALA A 62 -2.77 -21.24 -11.55
C ALA A 62 -3.63 -20.98 -10.30
N ILE A 63 -4.49 -19.97 -10.34
CA ILE A 63 -5.40 -19.66 -9.24
C ILE A 63 -6.42 -20.78 -9.01
N ALA A 64 -6.93 -21.40 -10.08
CA ALA A 64 -7.80 -22.55 -9.98
C ALA A 64 -7.10 -23.74 -9.31
N ALA A 65 -5.83 -24.00 -9.64
CA ALA A 65 -5.01 -25.02 -8.99
C ALA A 65 -4.81 -24.72 -7.49
N ILE A 66 -4.56 -23.46 -7.10
CA ILE A 66 -4.51 -23.05 -5.68
C ILE A 66 -5.84 -23.37 -5.00
N ALA A 67 -6.97 -22.99 -5.61
CA ALA A 67 -8.30 -23.22 -5.04
C ALA A 67 -8.63 -24.71 -4.87
N GLN A 68 -8.06 -25.57 -5.71
CA GLN A 68 -8.20 -27.04 -5.65
C GLN A 68 -7.18 -27.70 -4.70
N GLY A 69 -6.20 -26.96 -4.19
CA GLY A 69 -5.14 -27.47 -3.34
C GLY A 69 -3.97 -28.13 -4.11
N ASP A 70 -3.92 -28.02 -5.44
CA ASP A 70 -2.79 -28.47 -6.23
C ASP A 70 -1.68 -27.41 -6.23
N HIS A 71 -0.91 -27.40 -5.15
CA HIS A 71 0.15 -26.42 -4.95
C HIS A 71 1.30 -26.57 -5.95
N GLN A 72 1.56 -27.80 -6.44
CA GLN A 72 2.66 -28.06 -7.36
C GLN A 72 2.33 -27.53 -8.76
N GLU A 73 1.12 -27.80 -9.26
CA GLU A 73 0.66 -27.23 -10.54
C GLU A 73 0.57 -25.71 -10.45
N ALA A 74 0.00 -25.18 -9.36
CA ALA A 74 -0.11 -23.75 -9.13
C ALA A 74 1.25 -23.03 -9.18
N GLU A 75 2.28 -23.58 -8.53
CA GLU A 75 3.63 -23.02 -8.53
C GLU A 75 4.21 -22.96 -9.95
N GLN A 76 4.11 -24.06 -10.72
CA GLN A 76 4.61 -24.11 -12.09
C GLN A 76 3.91 -23.11 -13.00
N LEU A 77 2.58 -23.00 -12.90
CA LEU A 77 1.79 -22.07 -13.69
C LEU A 77 2.07 -20.60 -13.31
N LEU A 78 2.22 -20.28 -12.03
CA LEU A 78 2.60 -18.93 -11.59
C LEU A 78 4.00 -18.54 -12.07
N GLN A 79 4.98 -19.45 -11.97
CA GLN A 79 6.32 -19.22 -12.51
C GLN A 79 6.27 -18.94 -14.03
N LYS A 80 5.49 -19.72 -14.77
CA LYS A 80 5.28 -19.51 -16.21
C LYS A 80 4.60 -18.18 -16.51
N SER A 81 3.59 -17.80 -15.73
CA SER A 81 2.90 -16.52 -15.89
C SER A 81 3.84 -15.34 -15.63
N LEU A 82 4.64 -15.40 -14.55
CA LEU A 82 5.61 -14.37 -14.20
C LEU A 82 6.78 -14.26 -15.18
N ALA A 83 7.15 -15.36 -15.86
CA ALA A 83 8.13 -15.30 -16.95
C ALA A 83 7.64 -14.43 -18.12
N GLN A 84 6.32 -14.42 -18.37
CA GLN A 84 5.68 -13.61 -19.42
C GLN A 84 5.33 -12.20 -18.93
N HIS A 85 4.88 -12.08 -17.68
CA HIS A 85 4.39 -10.86 -17.07
C HIS A 85 5.08 -10.63 -15.71
N PRO A 86 6.37 -10.26 -15.72
CA PRO A 86 7.15 -10.08 -14.49
C PRO A 86 6.64 -8.94 -13.61
N ASN A 87 5.82 -8.04 -14.16
CA ASN A 87 5.24 -6.90 -13.47
C ASN A 87 3.85 -7.19 -12.85
N ASP A 88 3.60 -8.43 -12.39
CA ASP A 88 2.35 -8.85 -11.76
C ASP A 88 2.55 -9.14 -10.26
N PRO A 89 2.38 -8.13 -9.38
CA PRO A 89 2.65 -8.29 -7.96
C PRO A 89 1.68 -9.24 -7.24
N GLU A 90 0.44 -9.39 -7.74
CA GLU A 90 -0.52 -10.34 -7.18
C GLU A 90 -0.02 -11.79 -7.39
N SER A 91 0.46 -12.10 -8.59
CA SER A 91 1.07 -13.40 -8.89
C SER A 91 2.35 -13.65 -8.07
N VAL A 92 3.19 -12.63 -7.86
CA VAL A 92 4.39 -12.76 -7.01
C VAL A 92 4.02 -13.08 -5.56
N ILE A 93 2.98 -12.43 -5.02
CA ILE A 93 2.48 -12.68 -3.67
C ILE A 93 1.96 -14.12 -3.56
N TYR A 94 1.12 -14.57 -4.50
CA TYR A 94 0.56 -15.92 -4.45
C TYR A 94 1.62 -17.00 -4.62
N LEU A 95 2.63 -16.79 -5.47
CA LEU A 95 3.77 -17.71 -5.58
C LEU A 95 4.55 -17.75 -4.26
N SER A 96 4.79 -16.59 -3.65
CA SER A 96 5.48 -16.50 -2.35
C SER A 96 4.67 -17.18 -1.23
N ASN A 97 3.33 -17.13 -1.27
CA ASN A 97 2.44 -17.78 -0.32
C ASN A 97 2.48 -19.31 -0.41
N LEU A 98 2.57 -19.89 -1.61
CA LEU A 98 2.70 -21.35 -1.79
C LEU A 98 3.95 -21.92 -1.11
N GLN A 99 4.99 -21.09 -0.97
CA GLN A 99 6.30 -21.46 -0.42
C GLN A 99 6.43 -21.19 1.08
N THR A 100 5.35 -20.83 1.79
CA THR A 100 5.46 -20.43 3.20
C THR A 100 5.57 -21.57 4.20
N GLY A 101 5.19 -22.80 3.81
CA GLY A 101 5.05 -23.92 4.73
C GLY A 101 3.83 -23.82 5.64
N SER A 102 3.79 -24.62 6.72
CA SER A 102 2.59 -24.86 7.53
C SER A 102 2.30 -23.82 8.64
N ASN A 103 3.26 -22.95 9.00
CA ASN A 103 3.09 -21.97 10.09
C ASN A 103 3.64 -20.56 9.76
N PRO A 104 3.11 -19.88 8.73
CA PRO A 104 3.53 -18.52 8.41
C PRO A 104 3.06 -17.48 9.43
N PHE A 105 3.69 -16.31 9.39
CA PHE A 105 3.07 -15.07 9.84
C PHE A 105 2.13 -14.55 8.75
N LYS A 106 0.90 -14.17 9.09
CA LYS A 106 -0.10 -13.70 8.13
C LYS A 106 -0.35 -12.20 8.29
N ILE A 107 -0.15 -11.44 7.23
CA ILE A 107 -0.54 -10.02 7.16
C ILE A 107 -1.54 -9.82 6.04
N ALA A 108 -2.43 -8.86 6.18
CA ALA A 108 -3.33 -8.45 5.10
C ALA A 108 -2.83 -7.17 4.43
N VAL A 109 -2.99 -7.08 3.11
CA VAL A 109 -2.82 -5.85 2.35
C VAL A 109 -4.15 -5.47 1.70
N VAL A 110 -4.68 -4.31 2.08
CA VAL A 110 -6.01 -3.84 1.64
C VAL A 110 -5.85 -2.76 0.58
N VAL A 111 -6.38 -3.02 -0.61
CA VAL A 111 -6.18 -2.20 -1.82
C VAL A 111 -7.48 -2.03 -2.63
N PRO A 112 -7.58 -0.98 -3.47
CA PRO A 112 -8.71 -0.79 -4.37
C PRO A 112 -8.58 -1.61 -5.66
N ALA A 113 -8.66 -2.93 -5.55
CA ALA A 113 -8.31 -3.85 -6.63
C ALA A 113 -9.17 -3.69 -7.90
N THR A 114 -10.46 -3.33 -7.76
CA THR A 114 -11.37 -3.18 -8.90
C THR A 114 -11.52 -1.73 -9.33
N THR A 115 -11.70 -0.79 -8.39
CA THR A 115 -11.91 0.63 -8.71
C THR A 115 -10.63 1.34 -9.14
N ASN A 116 -9.47 0.91 -8.66
CA ASN A 116 -8.18 1.53 -9.01
C ASN A 116 -7.04 0.51 -9.08
N PRO A 117 -7.07 -0.41 -10.08
CA PRO A 117 -6.13 -1.52 -10.20
C PRO A 117 -4.67 -1.06 -10.34
N ASN A 118 -4.41 0.11 -10.93
CA ASN A 118 -3.06 0.66 -11.03
C ASN A 118 -2.48 1.01 -9.65
N VAL A 119 -3.25 1.72 -8.82
CA VAL A 119 -2.86 2.03 -7.44
C VAL A 119 -2.73 0.76 -6.60
N ALA A 120 -3.63 -0.21 -6.78
CA ALA A 120 -3.52 -1.51 -6.13
C ALA A 120 -2.20 -2.21 -6.49
N GLN A 121 -1.85 -2.29 -7.78
CA GLN A 121 -0.58 -2.87 -8.22
C GLN A 121 0.64 -2.13 -7.64
N GLU A 122 0.65 -0.80 -7.60
CA GLU A 122 1.75 -0.04 -7.00
C GLU A 122 2.01 -0.41 -5.54
N ILE A 123 0.94 -0.53 -4.74
CA ILE A 123 1.00 -0.93 -3.33
C ILE A 123 1.48 -2.38 -3.21
N LEU A 124 0.88 -3.29 -3.98
CA LEU A 124 1.22 -4.71 -3.96
C LEU A 124 2.68 -4.96 -4.37
N ARG A 125 3.25 -4.19 -5.31
CA ARG A 125 4.69 -4.29 -5.64
C ARG A 125 5.58 -4.08 -4.43
N GLY A 126 5.26 -3.07 -3.61
CA GLY A 126 6.03 -2.78 -2.40
C GLY A 126 5.96 -3.92 -1.40
N VAL A 127 4.74 -4.43 -1.15
CA VAL A 127 4.51 -5.55 -0.23
C VAL A 127 5.15 -6.84 -0.74
N ALA A 128 4.96 -7.17 -2.02
CA ALA A 128 5.52 -8.35 -2.67
C ALA A 128 7.06 -8.36 -2.59
N SER A 129 7.72 -7.24 -2.91
CA SER A 129 9.17 -7.11 -2.81
C SER A 129 9.68 -7.36 -1.40
N ALA A 130 9.03 -6.80 -0.37
CA ALA A 130 9.43 -7.02 1.01
C ALA A 130 9.17 -8.47 1.46
N GLN A 131 8.04 -9.07 1.04
CA GLN A 131 7.69 -10.47 1.31
C GLN A 131 8.71 -11.43 0.69
N THR A 132 9.01 -11.28 -0.60
CA THR A 132 9.97 -12.13 -1.30
C THR A 132 11.34 -12.03 -0.64
N GLN A 133 11.81 -10.82 -0.32
CA GLN A 133 13.11 -10.63 0.35
C GLN A 133 13.18 -11.33 1.71
N ILE A 134 12.19 -11.14 2.59
CA ILE A 134 12.23 -11.77 3.92
C ILE A 134 12.07 -13.29 3.83
N ASN A 135 11.25 -13.78 2.91
CA ASN A 135 11.06 -15.21 2.72
C ASN A 135 12.32 -15.87 2.17
N GLN A 136 13.04 -15.25 1.23
CA GLN A 136 14.33 -15.77 0.76
C GLN A 136 15.40 -15.75 1.86
N GLN A 137 15.34 -14.80 2.80
CA GLN A 137 16.25 -14.70 3.96
C GLN A 137 15.93 -15.69 5.10
N GLY A 138 15.06 -16.67 4.89
CA GLY A 138 14.69 -17.65 5.92
C GLY A 138 13.48 -17.26 6.77
N GLY A 139 12.87 -16.09 6.53
CA GLY A 139 11.69 -15.62 7.26
C GLY A 139 12.00 -14.85 8.53
N ILE A 140 10.98 -14.68 9.38
CA ILE A 140 11.03 -14.03 10.68
C ILE A 140 11.16 -15.13 11.74
N ASN A 141 12.33 -15.25 12.37
CA ASN A 141 12.62 -16.31 13.34
C ASN A 141 12.29 -17.73 12.78
N GLY A 142 12.63 -17.96 11.51
CA GLY A 142 12.37 -19.22 10.80
C GLY A 142 10.95 -19.38 10.22
N ARG A 143 10.02 -18.45 10.48
CA ARG A 143 8.66 -18.48 9.94
C ARG A 143 8.53 -17.53 8.75
N LYS A 144 8.02 -18.02 7.62
CA LYS A 144 7.80 -17.21 6.42
C LYS A 144 6.63 -16.22 6.61
N LEU A 145 6.59 -15.19 5.78
CA LEU A 145 5.51 -14.21 5.69
C LEU A 145 4.54 -14.62 4.57
N MET A 146 3.27 -14.78 4.92
CA MET A 146 2.14 -14.93 4.01
C MET A 146 1.39 -13.59 3.93
N VAL A 147 1.04 -13.18 2.71
CA VAL A 147 0.32 -11.93 2.44
C VAL A 147 -1.07 -12.27 1.89
N ILE A 148 -2.11 -11.80 2.56
CA ILE A 148 -3.50 -11.92 2.13
C ILE A 148 -3.86 -10.64 1.39
N VAL A 149 -4.30 -10.74 0.14
CA VAL A 149 -4.72 -9.57 -0.65
C VAL A 149 -6.21 -9.34 -0.39
N VAL A 150 -6.57 -8.11 -0.08
CA VAL A 150 -7.95 -7.73 0.28
C VAL A 150 -8.41 -6.56 -0.58
N ASN A 151 -9.59 -6.65 -1.15
CA ASN A 151 -10.19 -5.60 -1.97
C ASN A 151 -11.25 -4.80 -1.20
N ASP A 152 -10.99 -3.52 -0.94
CA ASP A 152 -11.99 -2.61 -0.39
C ASP A 152 -12.57 -1.61 -1.40
N ASP A 153 -12.03 -1.59 -2.62
CA ASP A 153 -12.41 -0.67 -3.69
C ASP A 153 -12.36 0.83 -3.29
N ASN A 154 -11.56 1.19 -2.27
CA ASN A 154 -11.59 2.50 -1.61
C ASN A 154 -12.99 2.91 -1.10
N GLN A 155 -13.92 1.96 -0.88
CA GLN A 155 -15.27 2.29 -0.44
C GLN A 155 -15.39 2.18 1.09
N PRO A 156 -15.69 3.28 1.81
CA PRO A 156 -15.71 3.29 3.28
C PRO A 156 -16.55 2.19 3.92
N GLN A 157 -17.69 1.84 3.31
CA GLN A 157 -18.57 0.78 3.81
C GLN A 157 -17.91 -0.60 3.67
N ILE A 158 -17.29 -0.88 2.53
CA ILE A 158 -16.57 -2.13 2.28
C ILE A 158 -15.32 -2.20 3.17
N SER A 159 -14.60 -1.08 3.35
CA SER A 159 -13.44 -1.00 4.26
C SER A 159 -13.82 -1.39 5.70
N LYS A 160 -15.00 -1.03 6.19
CA LYS A 160 -15.52 -1.48 7.51
C LYS A 160 -15.78 -2.98 7.54
N GLU A 161 -16.38 -3.52 6.49
CA GLU A 161 -16.71 -4.94 6.38
C GLU A 161 -15.44 -5.79 6.40
N VAL A 162 -14.46 -5.48 5.54
CA VAL A 162 -13.20 -6.22 5.51
C VAL A 162 -12.41 -6.04 6.80
N ALA A 163 -12.38 -4.84 7.41
CA ALA A 163 -11.73 -4.63 8.69
C ALA A 163 -12.32 -5.51 9.80
N SER A 164 -13.65 -5.66 9.81
CA SER A 164 -14.35 -6.51 10.78
C SER A 164 -13.99 -7.98 10.60
N GLU A 165 -13.89 -8.47 9.37
CA GLU A 165 -13.46 -9.85 9.09
C GLU A 165 -11.99 -10.09 9.46
N LEU A 166 -11.09 -9.16 9.13
CA LEU A 166 -9.67 -9.25 9.45
C LEU A 166 -9.41 -9.27 10.97
N VAL A 167 -10.16 -8.46 11.74
CA VAL A 167 -10.05 -8.45 13.21
C VAL A 167 -10.47 -9.78 13.81
N LYS A 168 -11.55 -10.40 13.30
CA LYS A 168 -12.08 -11.69 13.79
C LYS A 168 -11.11 -12.85 13.56
N ASN A 169 -10.24 -12.78 12.56
CA ASN A 169 -9.27 -13.82 12.27
C ASN A 169 -7.99 -13.64 13.12
N PRO A 170 -7.77 -14.46 14.17
CA PRO A 170 -6.63 -14.28 15.09
C PRO A 170 -5.27 -14.52 14.43
N ASP A 171 -5.20 -15.22 13.29
CA ASP A 171 -3.95 -15.49 12.60
C ASP A 171 -3.37 -14.24 11.91
N ILE A 172 -4.22 -13.26 11.60
CA ILE A 172 -3.81 -12.02 10.95
C ILE A 172 -3.25 -11.09 12.02
N ILE A 173 -1.96 -10.78 11.90
CA ILE A 173 -1.20 -10.04 12.92
C ILE A 173 -1.06 -8.54 12.61
N ALA A 174 -1.22 -8.13 11.34
CA ALA A 174 -1.17 -6.75 10.92
C ALA A 174 -1.88 -6.53 9.58
N VAL A 175 -2.24 -5.26 9.32
CA VAL A 175 -2.85 -4.79 8.08
C VAL A 175 -2.00 -3.68 7.49
N ILE A 176 -1.69 -3.77 6.20
CA ILE A 176 -1.16 -2.69 5.38
C ILE A 176 -2.34 -2.13 4.59
N GLY A 177 -2.73 -0.90 4.90
CA GLY A 177 -3.92 -0.28 4.33
C GLY A 177 -4.49 0.80 5.24
N HIS A 178 -5.49 1.55 4.79
CA HIS A 178 -6.08 1.48 3.45
C HIS A 178 -5.38 2.49 2.52
N ASN A 179 -5.73 2.49 1.24
CA ASN A 179 -5.18 3.44 0.28
C ASN A 179 -5.82 4.83 0.43
N ALA A 180 -7.14 4.92 0.24
CA ALA A 180 -7.89 6.17 0.36
C ALA A 180 -8.12 6.56 1.82
N SER A 181 -8.20 7.86 2.08
CA SER A 181 -8.25 8.36 3.47
C SER A 181 -9.61 8.17 4.13
N ASP A 182 -10.70 8.28 3.37
CA ASP A 182 -12.06 7.95 3.81
C ASP A 182 -12.21 6.45 4.14
N ALA A 183 -11.62 5.57 3.32
CA ALA A 183 -11.52 4.13 3.60
C ALA A 183 -10.76 3.85 4.91
N SER A 184 -9.57 4.45 5.08
CA SER A 184 -8.78 4.34 6.31
C SER A 184 -9.52 4.86 7.54
N LEU A 185 -10.19 6.02 7.43
CA LEU A 185 -10.98 6.62 8.53
C LEU A 185 -12.15 5.72 8.94
N ALA A 186 -12.78 5.06 7.98
CA ALA A 186 -13.88 4.15 8.24
C ALA A 186 -13.42 2.85 8.93
N ALA A 187 -12.25 2.34 8.59
CA ALA A 187 -11.71 1.08 9.11
C ALA A 187 -10.94 1.23 10.44
N ALA A 188 -10.27 2.36 10.66
CA ALA A 188 -9.40 2.59 11.81
C ALA A 188 -10.05 2.29 13.18
N PRO A 189 -11.29 2.74 13.49
CA PRO A 189 -11.93 2.44 14.76
C PRO A 189 -12.15 0.93 15.01
N ILE A 190 -12.32 0.15 13.94
CA ILE A 190 -12.53 -1.31 14.02
C ILE A 190 -11.21 -2.00 14.36
N TYR A 191 -10.13 -1.63 13.68
CA TYR A 191 -8.78 -2.15 13.97
C TYR A 191 -8.31 -1.78 15.38
N GLU A 192 -8.55 -0.53 15.81
CA GLU A 192 -8.23 -0.07 17.15
C GLU A 192 -8.95 -0.91 18.21
N LYS A 193 -10.27 -1.07 18.08
CA LYS A 193 -11.06 -1.90 19.01
C LYS A 193 -10.65 -3.38 18.98
N GLY A 194 -10.22 -3.86 17.82
CA GLY A 194 -9.76 -5.24 17.60
C GLY A 194 -8.33 -5.52 18.02
N GLY A 195 -7.60 -4.48 18.46
CA GLY A 195 -6.17 -4.57 18.78
C GLY A 195 -5.33 -5.09 17.61
N LEU A 196 -5.70 -4.74 16.36
CA LEU A 196 -5.00 -5.15 15.14
C LEU A 196 -4.26 -3.94 14.56
N VAL A 197 -2.94 -4.05 14.40
CA VAL A 197 -2.15 -2.94 13.84
C VAL A 197 -2.55 -2.68 12.40
N MET A 198 -2.95 -1.43 12.11
CA MET A 198 -3.14 -0.90 10.77
C MET A 198 -2.01 0.08 10.45
N ILE A 199 -1.32 -0.15 9.34
CA ILE A 199 -0.33 0.79 8.82
C ILE A 199 -0.77 1.25 7.43
N SER A 200 -1.24 2.49 7.32
CA SER A 200 -1.57 3.06 6.00
C SER A 200 -0.31 3.55 5.29
N PRO A 201 -0.05 3.09 4.05
CA PRO A 201 1.09 3.57 3.28
C PRO A 201 0.86 4.95 2.65
N THR A 202 -0.38 5.43 2.57
CA THR A 202 -0.75 6.53 1.66
C THR A 202 -1.78 7.53 2.18
N SER A 203 -2.56 7.23 3.22
CA SER A 203 -3.69 8.08 3.63
C SER A 203 -3.26 9.36 4.35
N LEU A 204 -3.74 10.50 3.86
CA LEU A 204 -3.28 11.83 4.27
C LEU A 204 -4.21 12.52 5.27
N ALA A 205 -5.49 12.15 5.39
CA ALA A 205 -6.45 12.88 6.23
C ALA A 205 -5.95 13.10 7.68
N ASN A 206 -6.15 14.30 8.21
CA ASN A 206 -5.62 14.69 9.52
C ASN A 206 -6.21 13.88 10.66
N ASN A 207 -7.49 13.49 10.53
CA ASN A 207 -8.19 12.71 11.55
C ASN A 207 -7.62 11.30 11.75
N LEU A 208 -6.68 10.84 10.91
CA LEU A 208 -5.92 9.61 11.16
C LEU A 208 -4.76 9.80 12.14
N SER A 209 -4.25 11.02 12.27
CA SER A 209 -3.20 11.37 13.23
C SER A 209 -3.76 11.21 14.64
N GLY A 210 -3.20 10.27 15.42
CA GLY A 210 -3.67 9.98 16.78
C GLY A 210 -5.05 9.31 16.83
N ALA A 211 -5.51 8.68 15.74
CA ALA A 211 -6.82 8.02 15.70
C ALA A 211 -6.94 6.78 16.61
N GLY A 212 -5.82 6.26 17.11
CA GLY A 212 -5.77 5.09 17.98
C GLY A 212 -4.34 4.59 18.15
N ASN A 213 -4.10 3.76 19.17
CA ASN A 213 -2.79 3.21 19.49
C ASN A 213 -2.29 2.16 18.49
N TYR A 214 -3.19 1.53 17.74
CA TYR A 214 -2.93 0.53 16.71
C TYR A 214 -2.89 1.12 15.30
N ILE A 215 -3.09 2.44 15.16
CA ILE A 215 -3.17 3.13 13.87
C ILE A 215 -1.84 3.83 13.59
N PHE A 216 -1.25 3.55 12.44
CA PHE A 216 0.03 4.12 12.00
C PHE A 216 -0.02 4.54 10.53
N ARG A 217 0.88 5.44 10.13
CA ARG A 217 0.99 5.92 8.74
C ARG A 217 2.44 6.04 8.30
N LEU A 218 2.75 5.63 7.06
CA LEU A 218 4.08 5.84 6.45
C LEU A 218 4.21 7.20 5.74
N VAL A 219 3.12 7.94 5.67
CA VAL A 219 3.14 9.35 5.31
C VAL A 219 3.39 10.19 6.56
N ALA A 220 4.15 11.28 6.43
CA ALA A 220 4.26 12.28 7.48
C ALA A 220 2.92 13.00 7.67
N SER A 221 2.75 13.71 8.79
CA SER A 221 1.58 14.57 8.98
C SER A 221 1.47 15.59 7.85
N ASN A 222 0.24 15.92 7.45
CA ASN A 222 0.03 16.94 6.41
C ASN A 222 0.73 18.24 6.79
N GLY A 223 0.82 18.58 8.09
CA GLY A 223 1.41 19.83 8.54
C GLY A 223 2.84 19.98 8.03
N LYS A 224 3.59 18.87 7.96
CA LYS A 224 4.95 18.86 7.42
C LYS A 224 4.98 18.94 5.89
N ILE A 225 4.08 18.21 5.22
CA ILE A 225 3.99 18.20 3.75
C ILE A 225 3.57 19.58 3.22
N THR A 226 2.52 20.16 3.81
CA THR A 226 1.98 21.47 3.45
C THR A 226 2.90 22.61 3.86
N GLU A 227 3.64 22.51 4.96
CA GLU A 227 4.65 23.50 5.33
C GLU A 227 5.76 23.60 4.26
N THR A 228 6.28 22.46 3.82
CA THR A 228 7.30 22.39 2.75
C THR A 228 6.75 22.98 1.45
N LEU A 229 5.54 22.60 1.05
CA LEU A 229 4.92 23.12 -0.17
C LEU A 229 4.61 24.62 -0.08
N ALA A 230 4.06 25.11 1.04
CA ALA A 230 3.80 26.52 1.27
C ALA A 230 5.10 27.35 1.25
N ASN A 231 6.20 26.79 1.77
CA ASN A 231 7.51 27.43 1.72
C ASN A 231 7.96 27.61 0.27
N TYR A 232 7.83 26.57 -0.54
CA TYR A 232 8.12 26.65 -1.96
C TYR A 232 7.24 27.69 -2.66
N ILE A 233 5.91 27.62 -2.48
CA ILE A 233 4.93 28.51 -3.11
C ILE A 233 5.30 29.99 -2.87
N VAL A 234 5.45 30.38 -1.60
CA VAL A 234 5.59 31.80 -1.23
C VAL A 234 7.03 32.28 -1.40
N ASN A 235 8.01 31.51 -0.94
CA ASN A 235 9.39 31.98 -0.84
C ASN A 235 10.24 31.66 -2.07
N THR A 236 9.96 30.56 -2.78
CA THR A 236 10.74 30.13 -3.94
C THR A 236 10.05 30.49 -5.25
N ALA A 237 8.81 30.04 -5.45
CA ALA A 237 8.02 30.32 -6.64
C ALA A 237 7.45 31.75 -6.68
N LYS A 238 7.53 32.47 -5.55
CA LYS A 238 7.03 33.85 -5.39
C LYS A 238 5.54 34.01 -5.75
N VAL A 239 4.77 32.94 -5.58
CA VAL A 239 3.31 32.95 -5.69
C VAL A 239 2.74 33.46 -4.37
N GLN A 240 2.10 34.63 -4.42
CA GLN A 240 1.62 35.37 -3.24
C GLN A 240 0.10 35.33 -3.10
N LYS A 241 -0.63 34.98 -4.15
CA LYS A 241 -2.10 34.91 -4.17
C LYS A 241 -2.51 33.60 -4.81
N ILE A 242 -3.03 32.66 -4.03
CA ILE A 242 -3.36 31.32 -4.51
C ILE A 242 -4.85 31.04 -4.39
N ALA A 243 -5.43 30.46 -5.45
CA ALA A 243 -6.79 29.93 -5.45
C ALA A 243 -6.77 28.40 -5.27
N PHE A 244 -7.91 27.80 -4.90
CA PHE A 244 -8.01 26.38 -4.61
C PHE A 244 -9.17 25.73 -5.35
N CYS A 245 -8.88 24.63 -6.03
CA CYS A 245 -9.83 23.68 -6.59
C CYS A 245 -9.66 22.34 -5.87
N TYR A 246 -10.71 21.86 -5.22
CA TYR A 246 -10.62 20.64 -4.40
C TYR A 246 -11.91 19.83 -4.46
N ASP A 247 -11.83 18.54 -4.16
CA ASP A 247 -13.01 17.67 -4.00
C ASP A 247 -13.51 17.75 -2.55
N SER A 248 -14.70 18.32 -2.35
CA SER A 248 -15.29 18.51 -1.01
C SER A 248 -15.81 17.23 -0.37
N GLN A 249 -15.92 16.13 -1.12
CA GLN A 249 -16.34 14.83 -0.60
C GLN A 249 -15.15 13.97 -0.15
N ALA A 250 -13.92 14.47 -0.30
CA ALA A 250 -12.69 13.77 0.06
C ALA A 250 -12.06 14.37 1.34
N PRO A 251 -12.06 13.66 2.48
CA PRO A 251 -11.56 14.19 3.76
C PRO A 251 -10.09 14.61 3.75
N ASP A 252 -9.25 13.93 2.96
CA ASP A 252 -7.85 14.30 2.77
C ASP A 252 -7.68 15.59 2.00
N ASN A 253 -8.52 15.85 1.00
CA ASN A 253 -8.45 17.10 0.25
C ASN A 253 -8.90 18.30 1.10
N ILE A 254 -9.92 18.12 1.94
CA ILE A 254 -10.31 19.13 2.93
C ILE A 254 -9.13 19.39 3.89
N SER A 255 -8.60 18.33 4.51
CA SER A 255 -7.49 18.43 5.47
C SER A 255 -6.27 19.12 4.85
N PHE A 256 -5.87 18.70 3.65
CA PHE A 256 -4.68 19.22 2.97
C PHE A 256 -4.90 20.67 2.53
N LYS A 257 -6.08 21.01 2.00
CA LYS A 257 -6.44 22.39 1.63
C LYS A 257 -6.34 23.31 2.84
N ASP A 258 -6.99 22.95 3.94
CA ASP A 258 -7.08 23.82 5.12
C ASP A 258 -5.71 24.07 5.74
N GLU A 259 -4.88 23.04 5.84
CA GLU A 259 -3.51 23.22 6.32
C GLU A 259 -2.62 23.98 5.35
N LEU A 260 -2.74 23.74 4.04
CA LEU A 260 -1.96 24.49 3.06
C LEU A 260 -2.35 25.97 3.07
N MET A 261 -3.65 26.28 3.17
CA MET A 261 -4.14 27.66 3.34
C MET A 261 -3.53 28.31 4.58
N ALA A 262 -3.55 27.62 5.73
CA ALA A 262 -2.96 28.13 6.98
C ALA A 262 -1.45 28.37 6.85
N ASN A 263 -0.71 27.43 6.24
CA ASN A 263 0.73 27.53 6.06
C ASN A 263 1.14 28.58 5.02
N VAL A 264 0.36 28.78 3.95
CA VAL A 264 0.56 29.88 2.99
C VAL A 264 0.35 31.23 3.69
N ALA A 265 -0.73 31.38 4.46
CA ALA A 265 -1.03 32.60 5.21
C ALA A 265 0.08 32.92 6.23
N LYS A 266 0.53 31.91 6.99
CA LYS A 266 1.65 32.04 7.94
C LYS A 266 2.94 32.54 7.29
N LYS A 267 3.14 32.27 6.00
CA LYS A 267 4.31 32.69 5.23
C LYS A 267 4.11 34.04 4.51
N GLY A 268 2.96 34.69 4.68
CA GLY A 268 2.66 36.00 4.08
C GLY A 268 1.89 35.93 2.75
N GLY A 269 1.54 34.75 2.27
CA GLY A 269 0.67 34.58 1.11
C GLY A 269 -0.80 34.86 1.43
N GLN A 270 -1.60 35.07 0.40
CA GLN A 270 -3.02 35.37 0.47
C GLN A 270 -3.83 34.32 -0.29
N ILE A 271 -5.06 34.07 0.16
CA ILE A 271 -5.99 33.14 -0.48
C ILE A 271 -7.00 33.94 -1.31
N VAL A 272 -7.17 33.56 -2.57
CA VAL A 272 -8.18 34.12 -3.45
C VAL A 272 -9.43 33.23 -3.36
N PRO A 273 -10.54 33.72 -2.79
CA PRO A 273 -11.74 32.92 -2.65
C PRO A 273 -12.39 32.71 -4.02
N ILE A 274 -12.58 31.44 -4.39
CA ILE A 274 -13.30 31.03 -5.60
C ILE A 274 -14.27 29.89 -5.29
N VAL A 275 -15.25 29.67 -6.16
CA VAL A 275 -16.06 28.45 -6.13
C VAL A 275 -15.41 27.44 -7.06
N CYS A 276 -14.74 26.44 -6.50
CA CYS A 276 -14.14 25.35 -7.26
C CYS A 276 -14.17 24.04 -6.48
N ASP A 277 -15.32 23.38 -6.52
CA ASP A 277 -15.53 22.04 -5.96
C ASP A 277 -15.57 21.00 -7.08
N LEU A 278 -14.56 20.14 -7.11
CA LEU A 278 -14.37 19.12 -8.15
C LEU A 278 -15.27 17.89 -7.97
N SER A 279 -15.99 17.80 -6.85
CA SER A 279 -16.99 16.76 -6.62
C SER A 279 -18.35 17.07 -7.29
N VAL A 280 -18.58 18.32 -7.67
CA VAL A 280 -19.85 18.77 -8.24
C VAL A 280 -20.01 18.22 -9.66
N PRO A 281 -21.12 17.52 -9.97
CA PRO A 281 -21.40 17.07 -11.33
C PRO A 281 -21.45 18.24 -12.32
N ASN A 282 -20.97 18.02 -13.55
CA ASN A 282 -20.93 19.05 -14.61
C ASN A 282 -20.11 20.31 -14.24
N PHE A 283 -19.14 20.17 -13.34
CA PHE A 283 -18.18 21.21 -12.99
C PHE A 283 -17.61 21.90 -14.25
N LYS A 284 -17.41 23.22 -14.18
CA LYS A 284 -16.94 24.05 -15.31
C LYS A 284 -15.57 24.65 -15.01
N ALA A 285 -14.52 23.99 -15.46
CA ALA A 285 -13.13 24.39 -15.21
C ALA A 285 -12.84 25.85 -15.62
N ASP A 286 -13.31 26.26 -16.80
CA ASP A 286 -13.06 27.61 -17.32
C ASP A 286 -13.65 28.72 -16.43
N GLN A 287 -14.81 28.48 -15.82
CA GLN A 287 -15.45 29.47 -14.92
C GLN A 287 -14.63 29.65 -13.65
N ALA A 288 -14.21 28.55 -13.02
CA ALA A 288 -13.37 28.59 -11.82
C ALA A 288 -12.01 29.27 -12.10
N LEU A 289 -11.38 28.96 -13.23
CA LEU A 289 -10.11 29.59 -13.64
C LEU A 289 -10.26 31.09 -13.90
N ASN A 290 -11.33 31.51 -14.59
CA ASN A 290 -11.58 32.93 -14.84
C ASN A 290 -11.88 33.68 -13.53
N GLN A 291 -12.59 33.06 -12.58
CA GLN A 291 -12.80 33.62 -11.25
C GLN A 291 -11.46 33.77 -10.49
N ALA A 292 -10.58 32.76 -10.56
CA ALA A 292 -9.26 32.82 -9.93
C ALA A 292 -8.40 33.96 -10.50
N ILE A 293 -8.29 34.03 -11.82
CA ILE A 293 -7.48 35.05 -12.52
C ILE A 293 -8.04 36.45 -12.27
N SER A 294 -9.36 36.65 -12.41
CA SER A 294 -9.98 37.96 -12.16
C SER A 294 -9.91 38.39 -10.68
N GLY A 295 -9.92 37.43 -9.74
CA GLY A 295 -9.65 37.65 -8.32
C GLY A 295 -8.18 37.96 -7.99
N GLY A 296 -7.30 37.95 -9.00
CA GLY A 296 -5.88 38.27 -8.85
C GLY A 296 -5.02 37.10 -8.35
N ALA A 297 -5.49 35.86 -8.47
CA ALA A 297 -4.66 34.70 -8.17
C ALA A 297 -3.48 34.63 -9.15
N ASN A 298 -2.29 34.37 -8.64
CA ASN A 298 -1.07 34.10 -9.41
C ASN A 298 -0.55 32.67 -9.18
N GLY A 299 -1.40 31.79 -8.66
CA GLY A 299 -1.19 30.34 -8.58
C GLY A 299 -2.51 29.63 -8.26
N LEU A 300 -2.55 28.33 -8.56
CA LEU A 300 -3.72 27.48 -8.31
C LEU A 300 -3.30 26.16 -7.67
N PHE A 301 -3.90 25.85 -6.52
CA PHE A 301 -3.87 24.51 -5.97
C PHE A 301 -5.03 23.69 -6.53
N VAL A 302 -4.76 22.46 -6.99
CA VAL A 302 -5.77 21.57 -7.56
C VAL A 302 -5.60 20.13 -7.08
N VAL A 303 -6.66 19.50 -6.57
CA VAL A 303 -6.64 18.09 -6.11
C VAL A 303 -8.06 17.50 -6.10
N ALA A 304 -8.21 16.21 -6.38
CA ALA A 304 -9.47 15.49 -6.18
C ALA A 304 -9.24 14.12 -5.54
N HIS A 305 -10.32 13.41 -5.17
CA HIS A 305 -10.19 12.04 -4.68
C HIS A 305 -9.44 11.17 -5.70
N ILE A 306 -8.68 10.18 -5.25
CA ILE A 306 -7.84 9.33 -6.11
C ILE A 306 -8.64 8.59 -7.20
N ASP A 307 -9.93 8.34 -6.96
CA ASP A 307 -10.84 7.70 -7.91
C ASP A 307 -11.69 8.70 -8.73
N ARG A 308 -11.47 10.02 -8.56
CA ARG A 308 -12.21 11.09 -9.24
C ARG A 308 -11.27 12.16 -9.80
N LEU A 309 -10.20 11.75 -10.47
CA LEU A 309 -9.18 12.68 -10.98
C LEU A 309 -9.55 13.39 -12.30
N ASP A 310 -10.56 12.95 -13.03
CA ASP A 310 -10.89 13.51 -14.35
C ASP A 310 -11.17 15.03 -14.33
N PRO A 311 -11.94 15.57 -13.37
CA PRO A 311 -12.13 17.02 -13.24
C PRO A 311 -10.81 17.78 -12.97
N VAL A 312 -9.82 17.17 -12.31
CA VAL A 312 -8.49 17.77 -12.12
C VAL A 312 -7.83 17.97 -13.48
N PHE A 313 -7.86 16.94 -14.35
CA PHE A 313 -7.23 17.04 -15.68
C PHE A 313 -8.01 17.97 -16.62
N GLU A 314 -9.31 18.17 -16.40
CA GLU A 314 -10.05 19.26 -17.04
C GLU A 314 -9.51 20.63 -16.61
N VAL A 315 -9.34 20.88 -15.30
CA VAL A 315 -8.74 22.12 -14.77
C VAL A 315 -7.33 22.34 -15.32
N ILE A 316 -6.48 21.32 -15.30
CA ILE A 316 -5.10 21.40 -15.80
C ILE A 316 -5.08 21.81 -17.27
N ARG A 317 -5.91 21.19 -18.12
CA ARG A 317 -5.98 21.51 -19.56
C ARG A 317 -6.57 22.91 -19.79
N SER A 318 -7.65 23.28 -19.10
CA SER A 318 -8.26 24.61 -19.20
C SER A 318 -7.35 25.73 -18.68
N ASN A 319 -6.45 25.43 -17.74
CA ASN A 319 -5.48 26.40 -17.25
C ASN A 319 -4.56 26.89 -18.38
N ARG A 320 -4.20 26.02 -19.34
CA ARG A 320 -3.28 26.33 -20.46
C ARG A 320 -2.00 27.01 -19.96
N GLN A 321 -1.49 26.53 -18.82
CA GLN A 321 -0.31 27.06 -18.14
C GLN A 321 -0.38 28.55 -17.73
N ARG A 322 -1.59 29.14 -17.64
CA ARG A 322 -1.78 30.55 -17.23
C ARG A 322 -1.41 30.78 -15.76
N LEU A 323 -1.67 29.81 -14.89
CA LEU A 323 -1.30 29.85 -13.48
C LEU A 323 -0.31 28.71 -13.16
N PRO A 324 0.75 28.97 -12.38
CA PRO A 324 1.53 27.91 -11.73
C PRO A 324 0.61 26.99 -10.93
N LEU A 325 0.82 25.68 -11.08
CA LEU A 325 -0.03 24.65 -10.47
C LEU A 325 0.65 24.01 -9.26
N PHE A 326 -0.12 23.79 -8.20
CA PHE A 326 0.32 23.09 -6.99
C PHE A 326 -0.66 21.97 -6.63
N SER A 327 -0.17 20.90 -6.01
CA SER A 327 -1.04 19.80 -5.59
C SER A 327 -0.52 19.02 -4.39
N SER A 328 -1.31 18.04 -3.96
CA SER A 328 -0.96 17.06 -2.93
C SER A 328 -0.24 15.84 -3.54
N PRO A 329 0.30 14.93 -2.72
CA PRO A 329 0.84 13.65 -3.19
C PRO A 329 -0.13 12.81 -4.05
N THR A 330 -1.45 13.07 -3.98
CA THR A 330 -2.45 12.35 -4.78
C THR A 330 -2.19 12.48 -6.28
N LEU A 331 -1.70 13.65 -6.74
CA LEU A 331 -1.32 13.85 -8.15
C LEU A 331 0.11 13.41 -8.48
N TYR A 332 0.88 12.85 -7.54
CA TYR A 332 2.10 12.13 -7.89
C TYR A 332 1.72 10.75 -8.44
N ASN A 333 1.17 10.75 -9.65
CA ASN A 333 0.49 9.65 -10.30
C ASN A 333 0.80 9.68 -11.81
N ILE A 334 0.86 8.52 -12.46
CA ILE A 334 1.13 8.41 -13.90
C ILE A 334 0.11 9.18 -14.75
N ARG A 335 -1.17 9.22 -14.35
CA ARG A 335 -2.21 9.96 -15.05
C ARG A 335 -1.93 11.46 -15.12
N THR A 336 -1.21 12.02 -14.16
CA THR A 336 -0.78 13.42 -14.22
C THR A 336 0.16 13.68 -15.40
N LEU A 337 1.00 12.70 -15.73
CA LEU A 337 1.88 12.78 -16.90
C LEU A 337 1.13 12.46 -18.19
N GLU A 338 0.22 11.48 -18.18
CA GLU A 338 -0.51 11.02 -19.36
C GLU A 338 -1.65 11.98 -19.76
N ASP A 339 -2.57 12.26 -18.83
CA ASP A 339 -3.79 13.04 -19.09
C ASP A 339 -3.55 14.55 -18.92
N GLY A 340 -2.66 14.92 -17.99
CA GLY A 340 -2.20 16.30 -17.83
C GLY A 340 -1.25 16.72 -18.94
N GLY A 341 -0.34 15.83 -19.35
CA GLY A 341 0.63 16.05 -20.42
C GLY A 341 1.39 17.37 -20.26
N LYS A 342 1.62 18.05 -21.38
CA LYS A 342 2.29 19.36 -21.41
C LYS A 342 1.59 20.42 -20.54
N ASN A 343 0.28 20.33 -20.35
CA ASN A 343 -0.46 21.29 -19.52
C ASN A 343 -0.15 21.12 -18.02
N ALA A 344 0.36 19.97 -17.60
CA ALA A 344 0.82 19.72 -16.23
C ALA A 344 2.26 20.18 -15.98
N GLN A 345 3.01 20.60 -17.00
CA GLN A 345 4.39 21.07 -16.82
C GLN A 345 4.43 22.23 -15.81
N GLY A 346 5.36 22.14 -14.86
CA GLY A 346 5.50 23.09 -13.75
C GLY A 346 4.62 22.77 -12.53
N LEU A 347 3.68 21.81 -12.63
CA LEU A 347 2.90 21.36 -11.48
C LEU A 347 3.84 20.87 -10.39
N THR A 348 3.75 21.47 -9.21
CA THR A 348 4.65 21.21 -8.08
C THR A 348 3.90 20.67 -6.88
N LEU A 349 4.44 19.64 -6.24
CA LEU A 349 3.88 19.02 -5.04
C LEU A 349 4.99 18.63 -4.08
N ALA A 350 4.64 18.39 -2.82
CA ALA A 350 5.52 17.74 -1.86
C ALA A 350 5.02 16.32 -1.63
N ALA A 351 5.90 15.31 -1.68
CA ALA A 351 5.55 13.90 -1.53
C ALA A 351 6.41 13.18 -0.49
N PRO A 352 5.96 12.02 0.05
CA PRO A 352 6.73 11.24 1.01
C PRO A 352 8.05 10.67 0.47
N TRP A 353 8.18 10.55 -0.86
CA TRP A 353 9.34 9.92 -1.49
C TRP A 353 9.47 10.33 -2.96
N HIS A 354 10.69 10.27 -3.49
CA HIS A 354 11.03 10.32 -4.91
C HIS A 354 12.22 9.36 -5.14
N PRO A 355 12.41 8.76 -6.34
CA PRO A 355 13.55 7.87 -6.63
C PRO A 355 14.91 8.38 -6.18
N SER A 356 15.15 9.69 -6.26
CA SER A 356 16.41 10.32 -5.83
C SER A 356 16.69 10.23 -4.32
N VAL A 357 15.69 9.96 -3.47
CA VAL A 357 15.87 9.76 -2.02
C VAL A 357 16.67 8.50 -1.74
N ASN A 358 16.44 7.46 -2.54
CA ASN A 358 17.13 6.18 -2.43
C ASN A 358 17.24 5.55 -3.82
N GLN A 359 18.24 6.03 -4.58
CA GLN A 359 18.46 5.59 -5.95
C GLN A 359 18.74 4.09 -6.05
N THR A 360 19.41 3.51 -5.05
CA THR A 360 19.67 2.07 -4.98
C THR A 360 18.37 1.27 -4.92
N PHE A 361 17.44 1.66 -4.03
CA PHE A 361 16.13 1.03 -3.97
C PHE A 361 15.34 1.23 -5.27
N ALA A 362 15.35 2.45 -5.82
CA ALA A 362 14.64 2.75 -7.05
C ALA A 362 15.13 1.87 -8.22
N ASN A 363 16.44 1.75 -8.40
CA ASN A 363 17.04 0.91 -9.45
C ASN A 363 16.71 -0.56 -9.24
N LEU A 364 16.84 -1.07 -8.01
CA LEU A 364 16.51 -2.46 -7.67
C LEU A 364 15.04 -2.78 -8.00
N MET A 365 14.12 -1.89 -7.62
CA MET A 365 12.70 -2.10 -7.88
C MET A 365 12.37 -1.96 -9.37
N GLN A 366 13.02 -1.04 -10.10
CA GLN A 366 12.86 -0.93 -11.55
C GLN A 366 13.32 -2.19 -12.27
N GLU A 367 14.43 -2.79 -11.84
CA GLU A 367 14.92 -4.06 -12.37
C GLU A 367 13.96 -5.22 -12.06
N GLN A 368 13.55 -5.33 -10.79
CA GLN A 368 12.64 -6.38 -10.33
C GLN A 368 11.30 -6.35 -11.08
N TRP A 369 10.70 -5.16 -11.20
CA TRP A 369 9.35 -5.00 -11.74
C TRP A 369 9.32 -4.68 -13.23
N ARG A 370 10.47 -4.40 -13.85
CA ARG A 370 10.59 -3.97 -15.26
C ARG A 370 9.59 -2.84 -15.59
N GLY A 371 9.43 -1.92 -14.65
CA GLY A 371 8.38 -0.90 -14.69
C GLY A 371 8.60 0.22 -13.69
N PRO A 372 7.75 1.26 -13.74
CA PRO A 372 7.90 2.42 -12.87
C PRO A 372 7.68 2.07 -11.41
N VAL A 373 8.46 2.71 -10.54
CA VAL A 373 8.40 2.58 -9.09
C VAL A 373 7.80 3.85 -8.54
N SER A 374 6.65 3.74 -7.87
CA SER A 374 5.97 4.90 -7.31
C SER A 374 6.30 5.09 -5.84
N TRP A 375 5.95 6.26 -5.31
CA TRP A 375 6.02 6.52 -3.87
C TRP A 375 5.14 5.54 -3.06
N ARG A 376 4.04 5.01 -3.64
CA ARG A 376 3.20 3.98 -3.00
C ARG A 376 3.92 2.65 -2.91
N THR A 377 4.71 2.29 -3.92
CA THR A 377 5.59 1.12 -3.87
C THR A 377 6.62 1.27 -2.74
N ALA A 378 7.27 2.43 -2.66
CA ALA A 378 8.25 2.71 -1.61
C ALA A 378 7.64 2.68 -0.19
N THR A 379 6.52 3.36 0.04
CA THR A 379 5.90 3.39 1.37
C THR A 379 5.25 2.07 1.77
N SER A 380 4.75 1.27 0.82
CA SER A 380 4.19 -0.07 1.11
C SER A 380 5.28 -1.12 1.38
N PHE A 381 6.42 -1.00 0.70
CA PHE A 381 7.62 -1.76 1.05
C PHE A 381 8.04 -1.46 2.49
N ASP A 382 8.07 -0.18 2.85
CA ASP A 382 8.43 0.27 4.19
C ASP A 382 7.43 -0.14 5.28
N ALA A 383 6.12 -0.08 5.00
CA ALA A 383 5.10 -0.63 5.89
C ALA A 383 5.35 -2.11 6.20
N THR A 384 5.68 -2.90 5.17
CA THR A 384 6.00 -4.32 5.35
C THR A 384 7.29 -4.53 6.15
N ARG A 385 8.35 -3.74 5.86
CA ARG A 385 9.63 -3.79 6.58
C ARG A 385 9.51 -3.45 8.06
N VAL A 386 8.64 -2.50 8.39
CA VAL A 386 8.32 -2.11 9.77
C VAL A 386 7.62 -3.24 10.51
N ILE A 387 6.62 -3.86 9.88
CA ILE A 387 5.94 -5.03 10.45
C ILE A 387 6.93 -6.18 10.68
N ILE A 388 7.74 -6.51 9.67
CA ILE A 388 8.79 -7.53 9.78
C ILE A 388 9.73 -7.24 10.97
N ALA A 389 10.17 -5.99 11.13
CA ALA A 389 11.05 -5.60 12.23
C ALA A 389 10.38 -5.77 13.59
N GLY A 390 9.13 -5.31 13.75
CA GLY A 390 8.41 -5.42 15.02
C GLY A 390 8.15 -6.87 15.44
N LEU A 391 7.87 -7.75 14.48
CA LEU A 391 7.58 -9.17 14.75
C LEU A 391 8.81 -9.98 15.17
N ARG A 392 10.03 -9.51 14.88
CA ARG A 392 11.26 -10.21 15.32
C ARG A 392 11.37 -10.26 16.84
N GLU A 393 10.90 -9.21 17.51
CA GLU A 393 10.99 -9.05 18.96
C GLU A 393 9.79 -9.68 19.68
N ASN A 394 8.57 -9.30 19.31
CA ASN A 394 7.35 -9.84 19.91
C ASN A 394 6.29 -10.16 18.82
N PRO A 395 6.17 -11.42 18.40
CA PRO A 395 5.38 -11.85 17.24
C PRO A 395 3.86 -11.98 17.52
N GLN A 396 3.29 -11.04 18.28
CA GLN A 396 1.87 -10.95 18.61
C GLN A 396 1.33 -9.55 18.28
N ARG A 397 0.01 -9.41 18.06
CA ARG A 397 -0.61 -8.11 17.73
C ARG A 397 -0.23 -6.99 18.71
N GLN A 398 -0.38 -7.24 20.01
CA GLN A 398 -0.02 -6.28 21.06
C GLN A 398 1.49 -6.02 21.10
N GLY A 399 2.31 -7.06 20.89
CA GLY A 399 3.76 -6.94 20.82
C GLY A 399 4.23 -6.03 19.69
N LEU A 400 3.69 -6.23 18.49
CA LEU A 400 3.93 -5.38 17.34
C LEU A 400 3.51 -3.95 17.63
N GLN A 401 2.30 -3.72 18.12
CA GLN A 401 1.80 -2.39 18.48
C GLN A 401 2.74 -1.69 19.48
N SER A 402 3.08 -2.36 20.58
CA SER A 402 3.93 -1.80 21.63
C SER A 402 5.31 -1.45 21.08
N ARG A 403 5.85 -2.30 20.21
CA ARG A 403 7.13 -2.04 19.54
C ARG A 403 7.05 -0.82 18.63
N LEU A 404 6.03 -0.70 17.78
CA LEU A 404 5.91 0.44 16.87
C LEU A 404 5.65 1.77 17.59
N ARG A 405 4.97 1.74 18.74
CA ARG A 405 4.78 2.92 19.61
C ARG A 405 5.99 3.27 20.46
N SER A 406 6.98 2.39 20.57
CA SER A 406 8.18 2.72 21.34
C SER A 406 8.89 3.93 20.71
N GLY A 407 9.18 4.96 21.52
CA GLY A 407 9.86 6.17 21.03
C GLY A 407 11.29 5.92 20.52
N ASN A 408 11.82 4.70 20.70
CA ASN A 408 13.11 4.27 20.16
C ASN A 408 12.98 3.37 18.92
N PHE A 409 11.78 3.09 18.43
CA PHE A 409 11.59 2.32 17.20
C PHE A 409 12.18 3.06 16.01
N HIS A 410 13.03 2.35 15.27
CA HIS A 410 13.51 2.80 14.00
C HIS A 410 13.79 1.62 13.07
N GLN A 411 13.58 1.84 11.79
CA GLN A 411 13.92 0.91 10.72
C GLN A 411 14.44 1.68 9.52
N THR A 412 15.39 1.12 8.77
CA THR A 412 15.80 1.68 7.48
C THR A 412 15.01 1.01 6.35
N GLY A 413 14.50 1.84 5.44
CA GLY A 413 13.70 1.41 4.30
C GLY A 413 13.95 2.21 3.02
N ALA A 414 13.08 2.01 2.05
CA ALA A 414 13.06 2.69 0.75
C ALA A 414 13.04 4.20 0.89
N THR A 415 12.34 4.70 1.91
CA THR A 415 12.17 6.12 2.16
C THR A 415 13.13 6.68 3.22
N GLY A 416 14.23 5.97 3.51
CA GLY A 416 15.24 6.36 4.50
C GLY A 416 14.94 5.81 5.89
N LYS A 417 15.31 6.56 6.94
CA LYS A 417 15.01 6.17 8.32
C LYS A 417 13.51 6.33 8.59
N ILE A 418 12.90 5.30 9.15
CA ILE A 418 11.49 5.22 9.51
C ILE A 418 11.42 5.19 11.02
N SER A 419 10.61 6.08 11.59
CA SER A 419 10.21 6.10 13.00
C SER A 419 8.83 6.73 13.09
N PHE A 420 8.09 6.42 14.15
CA PHE A 420 6.76 6.96 14.38
C PHE A 420 6.77 7.92 15.56
N ASP A 421 5.94 8.95 15.49
CA ASP A 421 5.58 9.74 16.66
C ASP A 421 4.77 8.83 17.61
N PRO A 422 5.21 8.65 18.87
CA PRO A 422 4.54 7.75 19.81
C PRO A 422 3.10 8.13 20.14
N ASN A 423 2.75 9.41 20.03
CA ASN A 423 1.41 9.90 20.37
C ASN A 423 0.48 9.78 19.16
N THR A 424 0.95 10.12 17.96
CA THR A 424 0.08 10.17 16.78
C THR A 424 0.11 8.90 15.93
N GLY A 425 1.20 8.16 15.93
CA GLY A 425 1.43 7.05 14.99
C GLY A 425 1.80 7.50 13.58
N ASP A 426 1.99 8.82 13.39
CA ASP A 426 2.46 9.37 12.14
C ASP A 426 3.95 9.11 11.98
N ARG A 427 4.36 8.92 10.73
CA ARG A 427 5.78 8.87 10.44
C ARG A 427 6.44 10.20 10.72
N ILE A 428 7.60 10.14 11.38
CA ILE A 428 8.54 11.25 11.46
C ILE A 428 9.45 11.19 10.22
N GLY A 429 9.37 12.21 9.37
CA GLY A 429 10.14 12.26 8.13
C GLY A 429 9.99 13.59 7.40
N GLN A 430 10.87 13.84 6.43
CA GLN A 430 10.81 15.03 5.58
C GLN A 430 10.23 14.66 4.21
N PRO A 431 9.26 15.42 3.69
CA PRO A 431 8.79 15.27 2.32
C PRO A 431 9.85 15.78 1.33
N VAL A 432 9.70 15.38 0.07
CA VAL A 432 10.51 15.85 -1.06
C VAL A 432 9.64 16.71 -1.95
N LEU A 433 10.16 17.87 -2.38
CA LEU A 433 9.52 18.69 -3.40
C LEU A 433 9.75 18.10 -4.78
N ILE A 434 8.71 18.03 -5.57
CA ILE A 434 8.70 17.37 -6.88
C ILE A 434 7.94 18.26 -7.85
N GLN A 435 8.44 18.37 -9.08
CA GLN A 435 7.82 19.15 -10.15
C GLN A 435 7.74 18.34 -11.43
N VAL A 436 6.64 18.48 -12.16
CA VAL A 436 6.52 17.96 -13.53
C VAL A 436 7.39 18.80 -14.47
N ARG A 437 8.31 18.16 -15.18
CA ARG A 437 9.20 18.79 -16.16
C ARG A 437 9.22 18.00 -17.46
N SER A 438 9.30 18.70 -18.58
CA SER A 438 9.53 18.09 -19.88
C SER A 438 10.97 17.58 -19.97
N THR A 439 11.12 16.32 -20.37
CA THR A 439 12.40 15.70 -20.72
C THR A 439 12.34 15.18 -22.16
N PRO A 440 13.47 14.78 -22.77
CA PRO A 440 13.46 14.19 -24.11
C PRO A 440 12.55 12.95 -24.24
N SER A 441 12.29 12.25 -23.12
CA SER A 441 11.41 11.08 -23.05
C SER A 441 9.95 11.40 -22.68
N GLY A 442 9.57 12.68 -22.64
CA GLY A 442 8.22 13.14 -22.27
C GLY A 442 8.19 13.84 -20.91
N GLU A 443 6.98 14.06 -20.39
CA GLU A 443 6.80 14.68 -19.07
C GLU A 443 7.21 13.72 -17.95
N GLN A 444 7.96 14.21 -16.97
CA GLN A 444 8.41 13.42 -15.82
C GLN A 444 8.34 14.22 -14.53
N PHE A 445 8.13 13.51 -13.43
CA PHE A 445 8.33 14.06 -12.10
C PHE A 445 9.81 14.13 -11.78
N VAL A 446 10.28 15.31 -11.37
CA VAL A 446 11.67 15.57 -11.00
C VAL A 446 11.72 16.17 -9.61
N ALA A 447 12.57 15.64 -8.73
CA ALA A 447 12.82 16.23 -7.43
C ALA A 447 13.46 17.62 -7.57
N LEU A 448 12.96 18.55 -6.76
CA LEU A 448 13.56 19.88 -6.61
C LEU A 448 14.63 19.84 -5.51
N PRO A 449 15.69 20.66 -5.66
CA PRO A 449 16.78 20.74 -4.67
C PRO A 449 16.34 21.31 -3.32
#